data_AF-A0A953FCY6-F1
#
_entry.id   AF-A0A953FCY6-F1
#
_cell.length_a   1.000
_cell.length_b   1.000
_cell.length_c   1.000
_cell.angle_alpha   90.00
_cell.angle_beta   90.00
_cell.angle_gamma   90.00
#
_symmetry.space_group_name_H-M   'P 1'
#
loop_
_entity.id
_entity.type
_entity.pdbx_description
1 polymer ?
#
loop_
_entity_poly.entity_id
_entity_poly.type
_entity_poly.pdbx_seq_one_letter_code
_entity_poly.pdbx_strand_id
1 'polypeptide(L)'
;MSARARGGILMLLFVLGCSQRPDGRLSREDFTAMMINFYLVEARISAMHTSDDSARKIFEVYERTYLKEHEIPDSVLRRTYEYYMAHPKDLESVYDTVIDSMSLREQRTTVVHH
;
A
#
# COMPACT_ATOMS: atom_id res chain seq x y z
N MET A 1 -50.38 -25.81 -8.88
CA MET A 1 -49.46 -25.41 -9.98
C MET A 1 -48.73 -24.14 -9.52
N SER A 2 -47.50 -24.28 -9.04
CA SER A 2 -46.71 -23.19 -8.45
C SER A 2 -45.60 -22.82 -9.43
N ALA A 3 -45.80 -21.74 -10.18
CA ALA A 3 -44.76 -21.13 -10.99
C ALA A 3 -43.94 -20.20 -10.10
N ARG A 4 -42.87 -20.73 -9.49
CA ARG A 4 -41.86 -19.91 -8.83
C ARG A 4 -40.93 -19.34 -9.89
N ALA A 5 -41.20 -18.11 -10.32
CA ALA A 5 -40.25 -17.28 -11.06
C ALA A 5 -39.05 -16.96 -10.15
N ARG A 6 -38.00 -17.79 -10.22
CA ARG A 6 -36.68 -17.51 -9.69
C ARG A 6 -35.77 -17.24 -10.88
N GLY A 7 -35.76 -16.01 -11.35
CA GLY A 7 -34.94 -15.61 -12.49
C GLY A 7 -34.50 -14.17 -12.35
N GLY A 8 -33.20 -13.97 -12.15
CA GLY A 8 -32.54 -12.71 -12.48
C GLY A 8 -32.52 -11.65 -11.39
N ILE A 9 -31.78 -11.89 -10.29
CA ILE A 9 -30.96 -10.80 -9.72
C ILE A 9 -29.57 -10.98 -10.33
N LEU A 10 -29.50 -10.40 -11.52
CA LEU A 10 -28.36 -10.11 -12.34
C LEU A 10 -27.23 -9.51 -11.49
N MET A 11 -26.22 -10.32 -11.24
CA MET A 11 -24.78 -10.00 -11.24
C MET A 11 -24.46 -8.50 -11.37
N LEU A 12 -24.68 -7.74 -10.30
CA LEU A 12 -24.24 -6.36 -10.16
C LEU A 12 -22.84 -6.35 -9.52
N LEU A 13 -21.93 -7.14 -10.10
CA LEU A 13 -20.49 -7.02 -9.85
C LEU A 13 -19.97 -5.92 -10.78
N PHE A 14 -20.29 -4.68 -10.37
CA PHE A 14 -19.73 -3.48 -10.97
C PHE A 14 -18.21 -3.55 -10.82
N VAL A 15 -17.55 -3.77 -11.96
CA VAL A 15 -16.11 -3.67 -12.15
C VAL A 15 -15.68 -2.25 -11.82
N LEU A 16 -15.33 -1.99 -10.56
CA LEU A 16 -14.65 -0.77 -10.10
C LEU A 16 -13.15 -1.04 -9.98
N GLY A 17 -12.55 -1.61 -11.03
CA GLY A 17 -11.14 -2.01 -11.03
C GLY A 17 -10.29 -1.27 -12.05
N CYS A 18 -10.72 -0.10 -12.52
CA CYS A 18 -9.87 0.73 -13.39
C CYS A 18 -9.45 1.98 -12.60
N SER A 19 -8.34 1.86 -11.88
CA SER A 19 -7.63 2.96 -11.24
C SER A 19 -6.97 3.83 -12.33
N GLN A 20 -7.78 4.53 -13.12
CA GLN A 20 -7.29 5.63 -13.94
C GLN A 20 -6.75 6.69 -13.00
N ARG A 21 -5.42 6.75 -12.88
CA ARG A 21 -4.69 7.78 -12.15
C ARG A 21 -4.60 9.00 -13.08
N PRO A 22 -5.46 10.02 -12.93
CA PRO A 22 -5.60 11.07 -13.94
C PRO A 22 -4.30 11.87 -14.13
N ASP A 23 -3.55 12.04 -13.05
CA ASP A 23 -2.26 12.75 -13.03
C ASP A 23 -1.07 11.82 -13.32
N GLY A 24 -1.31 10.52 -13.51
CA GLY A 24 -0.27 9.51 -13.65
C GLY A 24 0.65 9.41 -12.43
N ARG A 25 0.13 9.65 -11.23
CA ARG A 25 0.80 9.49 -9.92
C ARG A 25 -0.16 8.82 -8.93
N LEU A 26 0.36 8.30 -7.83
CA LEU A 26 -0.46 7.82 -6.72
C LEU A 26 -1.15 8.99 -6.02
N SER A 27 -2.37 8.76 -5.52
CA SER A 27 -3.00 9.69 -4.59
C SER A 27 -2.25 9.70 -3.25
N ARG A 28 -2.61 10.63 -2.36
CA ARG A 28 -2.00 10.69 -1.02
C ARG A 28 -2.30 9.41 -0.25
N GLU A 29 -3.52 8.93 -0.34
CA GLU A 29 -4.00 7.74 0.34
C GLU A 29 -3.26 6.49 -0.15
N ASP A 30 -3.14 6.33 -1.47
CA ASP A 30 -2.43 5.19 -2.08
C ASP A 30 -0.93 5.23 -1.75
N PHE A 31 -0.30 6.41 -1.81
CA PHE A 31 1.11 6.57 -1.48
C PHE A 31 1.38 6.30 0.00
N THR A 32 0.55 6.83 0.90
CA THR A 32 0.61 6.54 2.34
C THR A 32 0.46 5.05 2.61
N ALA A 33 -0.53 4.38 1.99
CA ALA A 33 -0.74 2.95 2.15
C ALA A 33 0.48 2.13 1.68
N MET A 34 1.07 2.50 0.55
CA MET A 34 2.32 1.89 0.07
C MET A 34 3.46 2.07 1.07
N MET A 35 3.66 3.30 1.59
CA MET A 35 4.72 3.57 2.56
C MET A 35 4.55 2.80 3.86
N ILE A 36 3.34 2.72 4.41
CA ILE A 36 3.06 1.89 5.59
C ILE A 36 3.44 0.43 5.33
N ASN A 37 3.06 -0.13 4.18
CA ASN A 37 3.40 -1.51 3.84
C ASN A 37 4.92 -1.72 3.71
N PHE A 38 5.62 -0.78 3.09
CA PHE A 38 7.07 -0.86 2.90
C PHE A 38 7.79 -0.84 4.26
N TYR A 39 7.44 0.09 5.15
CA TYR A 39 8.02 0.14 6.49
C TYR A 39 7.71 -1.12 7.32
N LEU A 40 6.51 -1.71 7.18
CA LEU A 40 6.19 -2.97 7.85
C LEU A 40 7.04 -4.14 7.35
N VAL A 41 7.32 -4.18 6.05
CA VAL A 41 8.21 -5.20 5.47
C VAL A 41 9.65 -4.97 5.88
N GLU A 42 10.13 -3.73 5.87
CA GLU A 42 11.46 -3.40 6.39
C GLU A 42 11.63 -3.80 7.86
N ALA A 43 10.64 -3.51 8.71
CA ALA A 43 10.64 -3.95 10.10
C ALA A 43 10.70 -5.48 10.23
N ARG A 44 9.93 -6.20 9.40
CA ARG A 44 9.97 -7.67 9.36
C ARG A 44 11.33 -8.19 8.90
N ILE A 45 11.93 -7.57 7.88
CA ILE A 45 13.25 -7.95 7.36
C ILE A 45 14.34 -7.69 8.40
N SER A 46 14.27 -6.55 9.09
CA SER A 46 15.18 -6.21 10.19
C SER A 46 15.13 -7.25 11.32
N ALA A 47 13.95 -7.79 11.63
CA ALA A 47 13.79 -8.84 12.63
C ALA A 47 14.36 -10.21 12.20
N MET A 48 14.72 -10.42 10.93
CA MET A 48 15.31 -11.68 10.46
C MET A 48 16.81 -11.81 10.70
N HIS A 49 17.49 -10.76 11.21
CA HIS A 49 18.94 -10.76 11.49
C HIS A 49 19.81 -11.24 10.31
N THR A 50 19.41 -10.89 9.08
CA THR A 50 20.18 -11.22 7.86
C THR A 50 21.20 -10.13 7.55
N SER A 51 22.12 -10.37 6.60
CA SER A 51 23.06 -9.34 6.15
C SER A 51 22.35 -8.24 5.37
N ASP A 52 22.88 -7.01 5.37
CA ASP A 52 22.30 -5.87 4.66
C ASP A 52 22.07 -6.15 3.16
N ASP A 53 23.01 -6.83 2.51
CA ASP A 53 22.87 -7.24 1.10
C ASP A 53 21.71 -8.20 0.87
N SER A 54 21.48 -9.11 1.82
CA SER A 54 20.38 -10.06 1.77
C SER A 54 19.05 -9.36 2.06
N ALA A 55 19.03 -8.49 3.07
CA ALA A 55 17.88 -7.67 3.41
C ALA A 55 17.40 -6.84 2.21
N ARG A 56 18.34 -6.15 1.53
CA ARG A 56 18.04 -5.36 0.33
C ARG A 56 17.43 -6.21 -0.78
N LYS A 57 18.01 -7.38 -1.09
CA LYS A 57 17.47 -8.28 -2.13
C LYS A 57 16.06 -8.76 -1.79
N ILE A 58 15.80 -9.05 -0.52
CA ILE A 58 14.47 -9.47 -0.06
C ILE A 58 13.47 -8.32 -0.26
N PHE A 59 13.84 -7.10 0.15
CA PHE A 59 13.00 -5.93 -0.05
C PHE A 59 12.74 -5.63 -1.52
N GLU A 60 13.75 -5.68 -2.39
CA GLU A 60 13.60 -5.48 -3.84
C GLU A 60 12.62 -6.48 -4.49
N VAL A 61 12.63 -7.75 -4.04
CA VAL A 61 11.67 -8.75 -4.49
C VAL A 61 10.26 -8.40 -4.03
N TYR A 62 10.11 -7.96 -2.78
CA TYR A 62 8.83 -7.53 -2.24
C TYR A 62 8.29 -6.30 -2.98
N GLU A 63 9.09 -5.25 -3.13
CA GLU A 63 8.73 -4.01 -3.82
C GLU A 63 8.24 -4.29 -5.25
N ARG A 64 9.00 -5.06 -6.05
CA ARG A 64 8.57 -5.41 -7.41
C ARG A 64 7.26 -6.20 -7.43
N THR A 65 7.06 -7.07 -6.45
CA THR A 65 5.82 -7.86 -6.35
C THR A 65 4.64 -6.96 -5.99
N TYR A 66 4.81 -6.09 -4.98
CA TYR A 66 3.81 -5.11 -4.57
C TYR A 66 3.40 -4.20 -5.73
N LEU A 67 4.38 -3.59 -6.42
CA LEU A 67 4.11 -2.69 -7.56
C LEU A 67 3.35 -3.41 -8.67
N LYS A 68 3.68 -4.68 -8.94
CA LYS A 68 2.97 -5.50 -9.92
C LYS A 68 1.54 -5.83 -9.48
N GLU A 69 1.35 -6.24 -8.23
CA GLU A 69 0.03 -6.58 -7.68
C GLU A 69 -0.92 -5.39 -7.63
N HIS A 70 -0.38 -4.19 -7.40
CA HIS A 70 -1.13 -2.93 -7.35
C HIS A 70 -1.18 -2.19 -8.70
N GLU A 71 -0.70 -2.82 -9.78
CA GLU A 71 -0.66 -2.25 -11.13
C GLU A 71 -0.08 -0.82 -11.13
N ILE A 72 1.08 -0.66 -10.47
CA ILE A 72 1.82 0.60 -10.37
C ILE A 72 3.01 0.53 -11.35
N PRO A 73 2.93 1.19 -12.51
CA PRO A 73 4.07 1.30 -13.42
C PRO A 73 5.19 2.15 -12.80
N ASP A 74 6.44 1.86 -13.17
CA ASP A 74 7.62 2.65 -12.76
C ASP A 74 7.46 4.14 -13.06
N SER A 75 6.80 4.49 -14.16
CA SER A 75 6.53 5.89 -14.53
C SER A 75 5.58 6.59 -13.54
N VAL A 76 4.61 5.87 -12.98
CA VAL A 76 3.70 6.38 -11.95
C VAL A 76 4.43 6.51 -10.63
N LEU A 77 5.23 5.52 -10.26
CA LEU A 77 6.02 5.57 -9.03
C LEU A 77 6.99 6.77 -9.05
N ARG A 78 7.73 6.94 -10.14
CA ARG A 78 8.65 8.07 -10.33
C ARG A 78 7.93 9.42 -10.22
N ARG A 79 6.80 9.60 -10.91
CA ARG A 79 6.01 10.85 -10.84
C ARG A 79 5.45 11.11 -9.45
N THR A 80 5.10 10.04 -8.73
CA THR A 80 4.64 10.14 -7.34
C THR A 80 5.73 10.74 -6.47
N TYR A 81 6.93 10.16 -6.49
CA TYR A 81 8.07 10.70 -5.74
C TYR A 81 8.42 12.14 -6.17
N GLU A 82 8.50 12.41 -7.48
CA GLU A 82 8.75 13.77 -8.00
C GLU A 82 7.73 14.79 -7.44
N TYR A 83 6.44 14.43 -7.44
CA TYR A 83 5.39 15.29 -6.89
C TYR A 83 5.57 15.52 -5.39
N TYR A 84 5.62 14.46 -4.57
CA TYR A 84 5.61 14.63 -3.10
C TYR A 84 6.90 15.30 -2.60
N MET A 85 8.05 15.06 -3.25
CA MET A 85 9.29 15.76 -2.92
C MET A 85 9.23 17.26 -3.26
N ALA A 86 8.50 17.63 -4.32
CA ALA A 86 8.27 19.03 -4.67
C ALA A 86 7.19 19.73 -3.82
N HIS A 87 6.40 18.98 -3.04
CA HIS A 87 5.30 19.49 -2.22
C HIS A 87 5.48 19.07 -0.75
N PRO A 88 6.37 19.72 0.02
CA PRO A 88 6.73 19.29 1.37
C PRO A 88 5.55 19.12 2.32
N LYS A 89 4.51 19.97 2.24
CA LYS A 89 3.30 19.84 3.07
C LYS A 89 2.49 18.58 2.76
N ASP A 90 2.44 18.18 1.48
CA ASP A 90 1.74 16.97 1.08
C ASP A 90 2.52 15.73 1.55
N LEU A 91 3.84 15.77 1.49
CA LEU A 91 4.73 14.71 1.98
C LEU A 91 4.73 14.62 3.51
N GLU A 92 4.70 15.75 4.22
CA GLU A 92 4.55 15.82 5.68
C GLU A 92 3.28 15.09 6.12
N SER A 93 2.14 15.36 5.48
CA SER A 93 0.88 14.67 5.78
C SER A 93 0.93 13.16 5.54
N VAL A 94 1.70 12.70 4.54
CA VAL A 94 1.96 11.26 4.32
C VAL A 94 2.74 10.69 5.49
N TYR A 95 3.83 11.35 5.90
CA TYR A 95 4.67 10.89 7.00
C TYR A 95 3.97 10.92 8.36
N ASP A 96 3.16 11.94 8.65
CA ASP A 96 2.36 12.00 9.89
C ASP A 96 1.47 10.77 10.00
N THR A 97 0.78 10.42 8.90
CA THR A 97 -0.11 9.25 8.87
C THR A 97 0.67 7.93 8.99
N VAL A 98 1.85 7.85 8.38
CA VAL A 98 2.73 6.67 8.50
C VAL A 98 3.17 6.51 9.96
N ILE A 99 3.66 7.57 10.60
CA ILE A 99 4.12 7.57 11.99
C ILE A 99 2.98 7.16 12.93
N ASP A 100 1.81 7.78 12.80
CA ASP A 100 0.63 7.46 13.61
C ASP A 100 0.24 5.99 13.46
N SER A 101 0.24 5.46 12.23
CA SER A 101 -0.06 4.05 11.97
C SER A 101 0.97 3.12 12.63
N MET A 102 2.26 3.45 12.57
CA MET A 102 3.31 2.64 13.19
C MET A 102 3.23 2.68 14.72
N SER A 103 3.06 3.87 15.32
CA SER A 103 2.88 4.03 16.76
C SER A 103 1.67 3.27 17.30
N LEU A 104 0.52 3.32 16.60
CA LEU A 104 -0.67 2.57 16.98
C LEU A 104 -0.45 1.05 16.95
N ARG A 105 0.37 0.55 16.02
CA ARG A 105 0.70 -0.87 15.92
C ARG A 105 1.66 -1.30 17.03
N GLU A 106 2.68 -0.51 17.30
CA GLU A 106 3.63 -0.76 18.40
C GLU A 106 2.91 -0.83 19.76
N GLN A 107 2.02 0.12 20.04
CA GLN A 107 1.21 0.11 21.26
C GLN A 107 0.36 -1.16 21.39
N ARG A 108 -0.22 -1.66 20.29
CA ARG A 108 -0.98 -2.91 20.32
C ARG A 108 -0.09 -4.12 20.60
N THR A 109 1.15 -4.12 20.10
CA THR A 109 2.11 -5.19 20.37
C THR A 109 2.58 -5.17 21.82
N THR A 110 2.84 -4.00 22.41
CA THR A 110 3.31 -3.89 23.80
C THR A 110 2.22 -4.24 24.83
N VAL A 111 0.96 -3.90 24.57
CA VAL A 111 -0.18 -4.24 25.46
C VAL A 111 -0.44 -5.74 25.54
N VAL A 112 -0.07 -6.54 24.54
CA VAL A 112 -0.25 -8.01 24.55
C VAL A 112 0.82 -8.74 25.38
N HIS A 113 1.92 -8.07 25.72
CA HIS A 113 3.04 -8.65 26.47
C HIS A 113 3.06 -8.30 27.97
N HIS A 114 1.97 -7.71 28.50
CA HIS A 114 1.76 -7.45 29.93
C HIS A 114 0.50 -8.15 30.44
#